data_AF-A0A5F2HVF5-F1
#
_entry.id   AF-A0A5F2HVF5-F1
#
_cell.length_a   1.000
_cell.length_b   1.000
_cell.length_c   1.000
_cell.angle_alpha   90.00
_cell.angle_beta   90.00
_cell.angle_gamma   90.00
#
_symmetry.space_group_name_H-M   'P 1'
#
loop_
_entity.id
_entity.type
_entity.pdbx_description
1 polymer ?
#
loop_
_entity_poly.entity_id
_entity_poly.type
_entity_poly.pdbx_seq_one_letter_code
_entity_poly.pdbx_strand_id
1 'polypeptide(L)'
;VRTAVPGHVTPNPDYLSLLETLARQPSAMEVLNEPQRYDPEQVFYINGLPADGEGLTHLMMQRREGDGFAISYPLAAFPKTVRWILVSGDSQVAAFALPSTCEPEGYLAEKAKN
;
A
#
# COMPACT_ATOMS: atom_id res chain seq x y z
N VAL A 1 4.49 1.47 6.73
CA VAL A 1 3.88 0.14 6.51
C VAL A 1 2.98 -0.17 7.71
N ARG A 2 1.86 -0.89 7.52
CA ARG A 2 1.01 -1.34 8.62
C ARG A 2 1.71 -2.47 9.37
N THR A 3 2.15 -2.21 10.59
CA THR A 3 2.87 -3.20 11.41
C THR A 3 1.94 -4.07 12.27
N ALA A 4 0.71 -3.63 12.52
CA ALA A 4 -0.30 -4.44 13.19
C ALA A 4 -0.78 -5.55 12.25
N VAL A 5 -0.56 -6.80 12.65
CA VAL A 5 -1.00 -7.99 11.91
C VAL A 5 -2.47 -8.27 12.25
N PRO A 6 -3.41 -8.24 11.27
CA PRO A 6 -4.81 -8.56 11.52
C PRO A 6 -4.99 -10.00 12.01
N GLY A 7 -5.99 -10.24 12.85
CA GLY A 7 -6.21 -11.57 13.47
C GLY A 7 -6.54 -12.71 12.48
N HIS A 8 -6.88 -12.39 11.23
CA HIS A 8 -7.11 -13.37 10.17
C HIS A 8 -5.86 -13.68 9.33
N VAL A 9 -4.75 -12.96 9.56
CA VAL A 9 -3.47 -13.17 8.88
C VAL A 9 -2.61 -14.09 9.74
N THR A 10 -2.11 -15.18 9.15
CA THR A 10 -1.15 -16.08 9.78
C THR A 10 0.27 -15.66 9.39
N PRO A 11 1.04 -14.98 10.27
CA PRO A 11 2.38 -14.53 9.94
C PRO A 11 3.37 -15.71 9.83
N ASN A 12 4.41 -15.53 9.02
CA ASN A 12 5.58 -16.41 8.97
C ASN A 12 6.87 -15.61 9.25
N PRO A 13 8.02 -16.25 9.51
CA PRO A 13 9.26 -15.56 9.84
C PRO A 13 9.74 -14.59 8.76
N ASP A 14 9.60 -14.95 7.48
CA ASP A 14 10.04 -14.12 6.35
C ASP A 14 9.19 -12.84 6.24
N TYR A 15 7.88 -12.97 6.45
CA TYR A 15 6.93 -11.86 6.55
C TYR A 15 7.30 -10.91 7.68
N LEU A 16 7.56 -11.42 8.88
CA LEU A 16 7.90 -10.58 10.05
C LEU A 16 9.23 -9.84 9.82
N SER A 17 10.23 -10.54 9.26
CA SER A 17 11.52 -9.93 8.91
C SER A 17 11.38 -8.83 7.85
N LEU A 18 10.55 -9.05 6.82
CA LEU A 18 10.23 -8.02 5.85
C LEU A 18 9.51 -6.84 6.51
N LEU A 19 8.54 -7.09 7.38
CA LEU A 19 7.78 -6.05 8.06
C LEU A 19 8.66 -5.15 8.94
N GLU A 20 9.62 -5.73 9.67
CA GLU A 20 10.63 -4.99 10.43
C GLU A 20 11.56 -4.15 9.54
N THR A 21 11.90 -4.68 8.37
CA THR A 21 12.68 -3.94 7.37
C THR A 21 11.88 -2.75 6.86
N LEU A 22 10.63 -2.96 6.46
CA LEU A 22 9.74 -1.93 5.92
C LEU A 22 9.33 -0.89 6.95
N ALA A 23 9.29 -1.22 8.24
CA ALA A 23 9.05 -0.26 9.31
C ALA A 23 10.17 0.78 9.43
N ARG A 24 11.41 0.38 9.12
CA ARG A 24 12.60 1.25 9.14
C ARG A 24 12.90 1.89 7.78
N GLN A 25 12.68 1.14 6.71
CA GLN A 25 13.01 1.52 5.34
C GLN A 25 11.88 1.08 4.38
N PRO A 26 10.79 1.86 4.27
CA PRO A 26 9.68 1.52 3.37
C PRO A 26 10.09 1.41 1.89
N SER A 27 11.14 2.13 1.48
CA SER A 27 11.69 2.10 0.10
C SER A 27 12.32 0.75 -0.27
N ALA A 28 12.58 -0.13 0.69
CA ALA A 28 13.06 -1.49 0.42
C ALA A 28 12.11 -2.29 -0.51
N MET A 29 10.85 -1.84 -0.65
CA MET A 29 9.87 -2.43 -1.56
C MET A 29 9.34 -1.44 -2.60
N GLU A 30 10.20 -0.50 -3.03
CA GLU A 30 9.94 0.37 -4.19
C GLU A 30 9.81 -0.46 -5.48
N VAL A 31 10.73 -1.41 -5.68
CA VAL A 31 10.70 -2.36 -6.80
C VAL A 31 10.06 -3.67 -6.34
N LEU A 32 9.09 -4.16 -7.11
CA LEU A 32 8.46 -5.47 -6.89
C LEU A 32 9.23 -6.56 -7.65
N ASN A 33 10.18 -7.21 -6.99
CA ASN A 33 11.02 -8.26 -7.57
C ASN A 33 11.24 -9.47 -6.64
N GLU A 34 10.59 -9.51 -5.47
CA GLU A 34 10.69 -10.60 -4.49
C GLU A 34 9.31 -11.22 -4.19
N PRO A 35 8.60 -11.79 -5.19
CA PRO A 35 7.22 -12.28 -5.03
C PRO A 35 7.07 -13.30 -3.88
N GLN A 36 8.09 -14.11 -3.62
CA GLN A 36 8.12 -15.10 -2.53
C GLN A 36 8.01 -14.50 -1.12
N ARG A 37 8.23 -13.19 -0.97
CA ARG A 37 8.16 -12.50 0.34
C ARG A 37 6.82 -11.79 0.56
N TYR A 38 5.90 -11.84 -0.40
CA TYR A 38 4.62 -11.11 -0.36
C TYR A 38 3.44 -12.01 0.03
N ASP A 39 3.72 -13.10 0.77
CA ASP A 39 2.74 -13.93 1.44
C ASP A 39 3.11 -14.05 2.93
N PRO A 40 2.32 -13.49 3.86
CA PRO A 40 1.09 -12.72 3.66
C PRO A 40 1.26 -11.30 3.09
N GLU A 41 0.13 -10.62 2.92
CA GLU A 41 0.01 -9.27 2.35
C GLU A 41 0.88 -8.19 3.02
N GLN A 42 1.38 -7.25 2.21
CA GLN A 42 2.03 -6.02 2.67
C GLN A 42 1.11 -4.82 2.41
N VAL A 43 0.76 -4.10 3.49
CA VAL A 43 -0.12 -2.92 3.44
C VAL A 43 0.64 -1.67 3.83
N PHE A 44 0.57 -0.62 3.01
CA PHE A 44 1.17 0.68 3.27
C PHE A 44 0.10 1.76 3.29
N TYR A 45 0.15 2.62 4.29
CA TYR A 45 -0.54 3.90 4.27
C TYR A 45 0.42 4.93 3.69
N ILE A 46 0.05 5.51 2.55
CA ILE A 46 0.83 6.53 1.86
C ILE A 46 0.25 7.87 2.30
N ASN A 47 1.00 8.59 3.13
CA ASN A 47 0.60 9.87 3.69
C ASN A 47 1.38 11.01 3.06
N GLY A 48 0.82 12.22 3.10
CA GLY A 48 1.51 13.43 2.64
C GLY A 48 1.77 13.45 1.13
N LEU A 49 0.87 12.84 0.35
CA LEU A 49 0.96 12.90 -1.10
C LEU A 49 0.88 14.36 -1.59
N PRO A 50 1.76 14.76 -2.53
CA PRO A 50 1.64 16.06 -3.15
C PRO A 50 0.40 16.11 -4.05
N ALA A 51 -0.17 17.30 -4.14
CA ALA A 51 -1.15 17.66 -5.15
C ALA A 51 -0.53 18.66 -6.14
N ASP A 52 -1.00 18.63 -7.37
CA ASP A 52 -0.72 19.63 -8.38
C ASP A 52 -1.49 20.95 -8.12
N GLY A 53 -1.43 21.88 -9.07
CA GLY A 53 -2.15 23.15 -8.99
C GLY A 53 -3.67 23.03 -9.01
N GLU A 54 -4.22 21.89 -9.42
CA GLU A 54 -5.66 21.60 -9.45
C GLU A 54 -6.12 20.76 -8.24
N GLY A 55 -5.21 20.41 -7.34
CA GLY A 55 -5.51 19.59 -6.15
C GLY A 55 -5.55 18.08 -6.42
N LEU A 56 -5.09 17.65 -7.59
CA LEU A 56 -4.98 16.23 -7.96
C LEU A 56 -3.63 15.67 -7.51
N THR A 57 -3.63 14.48 -6.95
CA THR A 57 -2.40 13.70 -6.82
C THR A 57 -2.26 12.77 -8.02
N HIS A 58 -1.02 12.48 -8.40
CA HIS A 58 -0.70 11.60 -9.52
C HIS A 58 0.26 10.51 -9.04
N LEU A 59 -0.11 9.26 -9.29
CA LEU A 59 0.67 8.09 -8.91
C LEU A 59 0.84 7.18 -10.13
N MET A 60 2.02 6.59 -10.25
CA MET A 60 2.37 5.66 -11.33
C MET A 60 3.09 4.44 -10.77
N MET A 61 2.70 3.26 -11.23
CA MET A 61 3.51 2.04 -11.16
C MET A 61 4.17 1.83 -12.51
N GLN A 62 5.49 2.01 -12.57
CA GLN A 62 6.28 1.73 -13.76
C GLN A 62 6.49 0.23 -13.93
N ARG A 63 6.44 -0.22 -15.18
CA ARG A 63 6.75 -1.59 -15.57
C ARG A 63 8.09 -1.66 -16.27
N ARG A 64 8.70 -2.84 -16.26
CA ARG A 64 10.04 -3.08 -16.84
C ARG A 64 10.05 -2.90 -18.35
N GLU A 65 8.89 -3.01 -18.99
CA GLU A 65 8.71 -2.84 -20.44
C GLU A 65 8.78 -1.36 -20.87
N GLY A 66 8.86 -0.42 -19.92
CA GLY A 66 8.92 1.02 -20.17
C GLY A 66 7.55 1.71 -20.20
N ASP A 67 6.47 0.97 -20.03
CA ASP A 67 5.11 1.49 -19.81
C ASP A 67 4.73 1.47 -18.31
N GLY A 68 3.46 1.71 -17.99
CA GLY A 68 3.00 1.65 -16.60
C GLY A 68 1.51 1.91 -16.42
N PHE A 69 1.07 1.77 -15.18
CA PHE A 69 -0.28 2.13 -14.75
C PHE A 69 -0.24 3.45 -14.02
N ALA A 70 -1.18 4.33 -14.32
CA ALA A 70 -1.29 5.63 -13.67
C ALA A 70 -2.70 5.87 -13.13
N ILE A 71 -2.80 6.60 -12.04
CA ILE A 71 -4.07 7.09 -11.50
C ILE A 71 -3.88 8.53 -11.03
N SER A 72 -4.91 9.34 -11.24
CA SER A 72 -5.00 10.71 -10.72
C SER A 72 -6.33 10.89 -10.00
N TYR A 73 -6.33 11.52 -8.84
CA TYR A 73 -7.56 11.76 -8.07
C TYR A 73 -7.43 12.99 -7.16
N PRO A 74 -8.55 13.65 -6.84
CA PRO A 74 -8.54 14.79 -5.94
C PRO A 74 -8.27 14.33 -4.50
N LEU A 75 -7.19 14.83 -3.89
CA LEU A 75 -6.82 14.49 -2.50
C LEU A 75 -7.90 14.90 -1.51
N ALA A 76 -8.64 15.98 -1.79
CA ALA A 76 -9.72 16.46 -0.94
C ALA A 76 -10.89 15.44 -0.85
N ALA A 77 -11.17 14.69 -1.92
CA ALA A 77 -12.23 13.68 -1.91
C ALA A 77 -11.74 12.33 -1.35
N PHE A 78 -10.46 12.02 -1.56
CA PHE A 78 -9.84 10.76 -1.14
C PHE A 78 -8.54 11.05 -0.38
N PRO A 79 -8.64 11.46 0.90
CA PRO A 79 -7.48 11.86 1.70
C PRO A 79 -6.61 10.69 2.15
N LYS A 80 -7.05 9.44 1.91
CA LYS A 80 -6.33 8.23 2.27
C LYS A 80 -5.91 7.48 1.03
N THR A 81 -4.68 6.98 1.05
CA THR A 81 -4.13 6.17 -0.02
C THR A 81 -3.46 4.94 0.56
N VAL A 82 -3.95 3.78 0.15
CA VAL A 82 -3.40 2.49 0.57
C VAL A 82 -2.69 1.84 -0.60
N ARG A 83 -1.52 1.24 -0.35
CA ARG A 83 -0.89 0.29 -1.26
C ARG A 83 -0.99 -1.10 -0.66
N TRP A 84 -1.40 -2.08 -1.46
CA TRP A 84 -1.62 -3.46 -1.05
C TRP A 84 -0.99 -4.43 -2.04
N ILE A 85 -0.03 -5.21 -1.55
CA ILE A 85 0.75 -6.17 -2.35
C ILE A 85 0.58 -7.56 -1.74
N LEU A 86 0.24 -8.54 -2.56
CA LEU A 86 0.04 -9.94 -2.16
C LEU A 86 0.46 -10.86 -3.30
N VAL A 87 1.18 -11.92 -2.99
CA VAL A 87 1.44 -13.04 -3.90
C VAL A 87 1.26 -14.33 -3.12
N SER A 88 0.05 -14.85 -3.08
CA SER A 88 -0.27 -16.15 -2.48
C SER A 88 -0.52 -17.20 -3.56
N GLY A 89 -0.73 -18.46 -3.15
CA GLY A 89 -1.03 -19.57 -4.07
C GLY A 89 -2.22 -19.32 -4.99
N ASP A 90 -3.24 -18.59 -4.51
CA ASP A 90 -4.50 -18.37 -5.23
C ASP A 90 -4.63 -16.96 -5.82
N SER A 91 -3.77 -16.01 -5.46
CA SER A 91 -3.96 -14.60 -5.82
C SER A 91 -2.65 -13.82 -5.92
N GLN A 92 -2.57 -12.95 -6.94
CA GLN A 92 -1.49 -12.01 -7.11
C GLN A 92 -2.06 -10.61 -7.28
N VAL A 93 -1.66 -9.70 -6.40
CA VAL A 93 -2.18 -8.33 -6.33
C VAL A 93 -1.01 -7.36 -6.22
N ALA A 94 -1.02 -6.35 -7.09
CA ALA A 94 -0.08 -5.24 -7.08
C ALA A 94 -0.83 -3.91 -7.09
N ALA A 95 -1.67 -3.66 -6.08
CA ALA A 95 -2.42 -2.43 -5.96
C ALA A 95 -1.51 -1.30 -5.45
N PHE A 96 -1.01 -0.46 -6.35
CA PHE A 96 -0.06 0.62 -6.01
C PHE A 96 -0.70 1.85 -5.37
N ALA A 97 -2.00 2.10 -5.64
CA ALA A 97 -2.72 3.23 -5.12
C ALA A 97 -4.22 2.92 -5.04
N LEU A 98 -4.74 2.83 -3.82
CA LEU A 98 -6.15 2.66 -3.51
C LEU A 98 -6.64 3.94 -2.82
N PRO A 99 -7.19 4.92 -3.57
CA PRO A 99 -7.76 6.13 -2.99
C PRO A 99 -9.04 5.82 -2.22
N SER A 100 -9.17 6.37 -1.02
CA SER A 100 -10.32 6.14 -0.16
C SER A 100 -10.56 7.29 0.82
N THR A 101 -11.71 7.24 1.49
CA THR A 101 -12.05 8.13 2.60
C THR A 101 -11.60 7.59 3.97
N CYS A 102 -11.18 6.32 4.03
CA CYS A 102 -10.71 5.64 5.24
C CYS A 102 -9.67 4.56 4.92
N GLU A 103 -8.82 4.23 5.89
CA GLU A 103 -7.92 3.08 5.81
C GLU A 103 -8.71 1.74 5.85
N PRO A 104 -8.08 0.57 5.56
CA PRO A 104 -8.76 -0.72 5.43
C PRO A 104 -9.51 -1.17 6.69
N GLU A 105 -9.18 -0.61 7.85
CA GLU A 105 -9.86 -0.84 9.12
C GLU A 105 -11.29 -0.24 9.15
N GLY A 106 -11.64 0.58 8.16
CA GLY A 106 -13.00 1.01 7.87
C GLY A 106 -13.42 2.33 8.52
N TYR A 107 -14.64 2.76 8.19
CA TYR A 107 -15.18 4.08 8.54
C TYR A 107 -15.16 4.38 10.05
N LEU A 108 -15.58 3.42 10.89
CA LEU A 108 -15.66 3.65 12.35
C LEU A 108 -14.27 3.80 12.97
N ALA A 109 -13.30 2.99 12.52
CA ALA A 109 -11.91 3.09 12.97
C ALA A 109 -11.29 4.42 12.53
N GLU A 110 -11.57 4.86 11.30
CA GLU A 110 -11.08 6.14 10.80
C GLU A 110 -11.66 7.33 11.57
N LYS A 111 -12.97 7.30 11.87
CA LYS A 111 -13.63 8.36 12.65
C LYS A 111 -13.04 8.52 14.04
N ALA A 112 -12.51 7.46 14.65
CA ALA A 112 -11.91 7.49 15.99
C ALA A 112 -10.50 8.12 16.03
N LYS A 113 -9.87 8.40 14.88
CA LYS A 113 -8.55 9.06 14.79
C LYS A 113 -8.63 10.59 14.87
N ASN A 114 -9.83 11.16 14.71
CA ASN A 114 -10.15 12.59 14.71
C ASN A 114 -10.97 12.94 15.96
#